data_AF-A0A842UDX3-F1
#
_entry.id   AF-A0A842UDX3-F1
#
_cell.length_a   1.000
_cell.length_b   1.000
_cell.length_c   1.000
_cell.angle_alpha   90.00
_cell.angle_beta   90.00
_cell.angle_gamma   90.00
#
_symmetry.space_group_name_H-M   'P 1'
#
loop_
_entity.id
_entity.type
_entity.pdbx_description
1 polymer ?
#
loop_
_entity_poly.entity_id
_entity_poly.type
_entity_poly.pdbx_seq_one_letter_code
_entity_poly.pdbx_strand_id
1 'polypeptide(L)' 'MAKCTFCGESFNNRGKMFVQTSGKVLYFCSNKCEKNMLKLKRKPRDMKWVTSKNKTEKK' A
#
# COMPACT_ATOMS: atom_id res chain seq x y z
N MET A 1 -5.18 14.24 -3.50
CA MET A 1 -4.02 13.39 -3.78
C MET A 1 -3.98 12.24 -2.77
N ALA A 2 -4.37 11.03 -3.17
CA ALA A 2 -4.36 9.86 -2.30
C ALA A 2 -2.95 9.25 -2.26
N LYS A 3 -2.55 8.68 -1.12
CA LYS A 3 -1.24 8.00 -0.97
C LYS A 3 -1.45 6.49 -0.99
N CYS A 4 -0.66 5.80 -1.79
CA CYS A 4 -0.69 4.33 -1.84
C CYS A 4 -0.18 3.76 -0.52
N THR A 5 -0.97 2.93 0.14
CA THR A 5 -0.60 2.29 1.41
C THR A 5 0.60 1.34 1.25
N PHE A 6 0.78 0.77 0.05
CA PHE A 6 1.89 -0.13 -0.23
C PHE A 6 3.18 0.62 -0.59
N CYS A 7 3.20 1.37 -1.71
CA CYS A 7 4.42 2.02 -2.20
C CYS A 7 4.68 3.43 -1.62
N GLY A 8 3.67 4.05 -0.99
CA GLY A 8 3.70 5.42 -0.47
C GLY A 8 3.68 6.53 -1.52
N GLU A 9 3.65 6.19 -2.80
CA GLU A 9 3.53 7.18 -3.87
C GLU A 9 2.16 7.85 -3.83
N SER A 10 2.17 9.16 -4.07
CA SER A 10 0.97 9.96 -4.26
C SER A 10 0.39 9.74 -5.65
N PHE A 11 -0.93 9.57 -5.73
CA PHE A 11 -1.67 9.44 -6.97
C PHE A 11 -2.94 10.31 -6.93
N ASN A 12 -3.42 10.70 -8.11
CA ASN A 12 -4.64 11.51 -8.24
C ASN A 12 -5.85 10.64 -8.64
N ASN A 13 -6.04 10.38 -9.94
CA ASN A 13 -7.27 9.77 -10.48
C ASN A 13 -7.10 8.30 -10.91
N ARG A 14 -6.16 7.57 -10.29
CA ARG A 14 -5.85 6.18 -10.66
C ARG A 14 -5.65 5.33 -9.44
N GLY A 15 -6.11 4.08 -9.47
CA GLY A 15 -5.92 3.14 -8.38
C GLY A 15 -7.23 2.53 -7.92
N LYS A 16 -7.17 1.91 -6.73
CA LYS A 16 -8.31 1.25 -6.09
C LYS A 16 -8.31 1.53 -4.59
N MET A 17 -9.51 1.59 -4.04
CA MET A 17 -9.73 1.62 -2.60
C MET A 17 -10.23 0.24 -2.16
N PHE A 18 -9.58 -0.33 -1.14
CA PHE A 18 -9.95 -1.63 -0.57
C PHE A 18 -10.25 -1.44 0.91
N VAL A 19 -11.48 -1.72 1.30
CA VAL A 19 -11.93 -1.60 2.69
C VAL A 19 -11.87 -2.98 3.33
N GLN A 20 -11.07 -3.12 4.39
CA GLN A 20 -11.02 -4.34 5.17
C GLN A 20 -12.27 -4.48 6.05
N THR A 21 -12.59 -5.71 6.44
CA THR A 21 -13.67 -6.01 7.40
C THR A 21 -13.46 -5.32 8.76
N SER A 22 -12.22 -4.98 9.11
CA SER A 22 -11.86 -4.18 10.29
C SER A 22 -12.19 -2.70 10.17
N GLY A 23 -12.73 -2.24 9.04
CA GLY A 23 -12.96 -0.83 8.71
C GLY A 23 -11.72 -0.09 8.20
N LYS A 24 -10.54 -0.74 8.15
CA LYS A 24 -9.32 -0.12 7.62
C LYS A 24 -9.41 0.07 6.11
N VAL A 25 -9.24 1.32 5.67
CA VAL A 25 -9.20 1.69 4.26
C VAL A 25 -7.77 1.62 3.75
N LEU A 26 -7.55 0.84 2.68
CA LEU A 26 -6.29 0.71 1.98
C LEU A 26 -6.41 1.32 0.58
N TYR A 27 -5.40 2.10 0.22
CA TYR A 27 -5.32 2.74 -1.09
C TYR A 27 -4.20 2.11 -1.91
N PHE A 28 -4.49 1.73 -3.15
CA PHE A 28 -3.52 1.13 -4.07
C PHE A 28 -3.41 1.95 -5.35
N CYS A 29 -2.20 2.37 -5.71
CA CYS A 29 -1.97 3.06 -6.99
C CYS A 29 -2.09 2.15 -8.22
N SER A 30 -1.82 0.84 -8.05
CA SER A 30 -1.76 -0.12 -9.15
C SER A 30 -2.06 -1.56 -8.71
N ASN A 31 -2.38 -2.41 -9.69
CA ASN A 31 -2.62 -3.84 -9.49
C ASN A 31 -1.39 -4.57 -8.92
N LYS A 32 -0.18 -4.06 -9.16
CA LYS A 32 1.08 -4.58 -8.58
C LYS A 32 1.08 -4.45 -7.06
N CYS A 33 0.70 -3.28 -6.55
CA CYS A 33 0.63 -3.00 -5.13
C CYS A 33 -0.46 -3.82 -4.42
N GLU A 34 -1.62 -3.94 -5.06
CA GLU A 34 -2.72 -4.78 -4.57
C GLU A 34 -2.30 -6.25 -4.47
N LYS A 35 -1.74 -6.84 -5.54
CA LYS A 35 -1.31 -8.24 -5.55
C LYS A 35 -0.20 -8.51 -4.54
N ASN A 36 0.78 -7.61 -4.42
CA ASN A 36 1.85 -7.78 -3.45
C ASN A 36 1.34 -7.82 -2.02
N MET A 37 0.38 -6.96 -1.67
CA MET A 37 -0.13 -6.86 -0.31
C MET A 37 -1.19 -7.92 0.00
N LEU A 38 -2.17 -8.12 -0.89
CA LEU A 38 -3.33 -8.99 -0.63
C LEU A 38 -3.08 -10.46 -1.01
N LYS A 39 -2.49 -10.71 -2.17
CA LYS A 39 -2.29 -12.09 -2.68
C LYS A 39 -0.98 -12.69 -2.18
N LEU A 40 0.12 -11.94 -2.35
CA LEU A 40 1.46 -12.42 -2.02
C LEU A 40 1.87 -12.11 -0.57
N LYS A 41 1.06 -11.35 0.17
CA LYS A 41 1.29 -10.98 1.58
C LYS A 41 2.68 -10.41 1.87
N ARG A 42 3.31 -9.75 0.89
CA ARG A 42 4.62 -9.13 1.04
C ARG A 42 4.50 -7.84 1.83
N LYS A 43 5.48 -7.60 2.71
CA LYS A 43 5.57 -6.32 3.43
C LYS A 43 6.31 -5.31 2.55
N PRO A 44 5.85 -4.05 2.48
CA PRO A 44 6.56 -2.97 1.77
C PRO A 44 8.05 -2.88 2.13
N ARG A 45 8.36 -3.12 3.41
CA ARG A 45 9.71 -3.07 4.00
C ARG A 45 10.70 -4.04 3.37
N ASP A 46 10.22 -5.18 2.89
CA ASP A 46 11.07 -6.25 2.35
C ASP A 46 11.34 -6.03 0.84
N MET A 47 10.67 -5.05 0.22
CA MET A 47 10.73 -4.81 -1.22
C MET A 47 11.62 -3.59 -1.52
N LYS A 48 12.80 -3.83 -2.08
CA LYS A 48 13.80 -2.78 -2.41
C LYS A 48 13.26 -1.65 -3.30
N TRP A 49 12.28 -1.93 -4.16
CA TRP A 49 11.70 -0.93 -5.08
C TRP A 49 10.63 -0.04 -4.43
N VAL A 50 10.21 -0.35 -3.20
CA VAL A 50 9.20 0.44 -2.50
C VAL A 50 9.88 1.58 -1.75
N THR A 51 9.64 2.80 -2.22
CA THR A 51 10.19 4.03 -1.65
C THR A 51 9.65 4.30 -0.24
N SER A 52 8.44 3.82 0.08
CA SER A 52 7.87 3.91 1.41
C SER A 52 8.50 2.93 2.38
N LYS A 53 9.64 3.32 2.93
CA LYS A 53 10.11 2.82 4.22
C LYS A 53 9.15 3.34 5.29
N ASN A 54 7.97 2.73 5.40
CA ASN A 54 7.12 2.92 6.56
C ASN A 54 7.95 2.49 7.78
N LYS A 55 8.53 3.47 8.47
CA LYS A 55 8.99 3.39 9.84
C LYS A 55 7.73 3.04 10.64
N THR A 56 7.35 1.78 10.72
CA THR A 56 6.62 1.26 11.88
C THR A 56 7.55 1.51 13.06
N GLU A 57 7.43 2.70 13.61
CA GLU A 57 7.70 3.00 15.01
C GLU A 57 6.86 1.98 15.78
N LYS A 58 7.53 0.92 16.26
CA LYS A 58 7.03 0.18 17.40
C LYS A 58 7.22 1.14 18.58
N LYS A 59 6.13 1.70 19.09
CA LYS A 59 6.06 2.14 20.48
C LYS A 59 5.42 0.99 21.26
#